data_AF-A0A1M7MMV8-F1
#
_entry.id   AF-A0A1M7MMV8-F1
#
_cell.length_a   1.000
_cell.length_b   1.000
_cell.length_c   1.000
_cell.angle_alpha   90.00
_cell.angle_beta   90.00
_cell.angle_gamma   90.00
#
_symmetry.space_group_name_H-M   'P 1'
#
loop_
_entity.id
_entity.type
_entity.pdbx_description
1 polymer ?
#
loop_
_entity_poly.entity_id
_entity_poly.type
_entity_poly.pdbx_seq_one_letter_code
_entity_poly.pdbx_strand_id
1 'polypeptide(L)'
;MLEPCAVELTKLLLDPLRGDCEPALGEGLLLNPLEANEVASVLGEAFEEASAAGAPLVLGFLGHGHVVREGEFLFPVRSTPETPGPGTAFDLLSGLGELMRRHGGVRELTVVVDACLSGYAALFAAQQWFGPAMQTGRRIELLTSSDGRVSYGLQFSGALNGLIRQGDVRLGQILRTRPVRQAVEARLTRQVPQATSYDGGGGAPQDPYDTWLAHNVAYERELSVLAGSVDESVLIPPLRYFQPPAEMREFVEAVRRNRTVAVLGTMGSGKTTLACALCRRELLRRRRPTVPRPSAGSSASTPPAGPPARCGRCCPTR
;
A
#
# COMPACT_ATOMS: atom_id res chain seq x y z
N MET A 1 -5.78 -0.72 -14.62
CA MET A 1 -4.72 -1.02 -13.62
C MET A 1 -5.15 -0.66 -12.21
N LEU A 2 -5.78 0.52 -12.01
CA LEU A 2 -6.33 0.96 -10.73
C LEU A 2 -7.41 0.04 -10.17
N GLU A 3 -8.48 -0.19 -10.92
CA GLU A 3 -9.61 -1.03 -10.48
C GLU A 3 -9.17 -2.43 -10.02
N PRO A 4 -8.32 -3.19 -10.76
CA PRO A 4 -7.82 -4.47 -10.25
C PRO A 4 -7.09 -4.38 -8.91
N CYS A 5 -6.31 -3.31 -8.66
CA CYS A 5 -5.59 -3.15 -7.40
C CYS A 5 -6.53 -2.83 -6.25
N ALA A 6 -7.54 -1.97 -6.50
CA ALA A 6 -8.55 -1.61 -5.51
C ALA A 6 -9.43 -2.82 -5.15
N VAL A 7 -9.94 -3.55 -6.15
CA VAL A 7 -10.72 -4.77 -5.95
C VAL A 7 -9.91 -5.84 -5.20
N GLU A 8 -8.63 -6.00 -5.53
CA GLU A 8 -7.77 -6.95 -4.82
C GLU A 8 -7.51 -6.51 -3.37
N LEU A 9 -7.29 -5.22 -3.10
CA LEU A 9 -7.12 -4.72 -1.74
C LEU A 9 -8.40 -4.96 -0.91
N THR A 10 -9.57 -4.59 -1.42
CA THR A 10 -10.86 -4.84 -0.75
C THR A 10 -11.05 -6.32 -0.44
N LYS A 11 -10.82 -7.21 -1.42
CA LYS A 11 -10.93 -8.66 -1.20
C LYS A 11 -9.98 -9.18 -0.11
N LEU A 12 -8.76 -8.64 -0.04
CA LEU A 12 -7.80 -9.03 0.98
C LEU A 12 -8.15 -8.51 2.36
N LEU A 13 -8.77 -7.32 2.46
CA LEU A 13 -9.24 -6.76 3.72
C LEU A 13 -10.48 -7.49 4.25
N LEU A 14 -11.40 -7.89 3.36
CA LEU A 14 -12.62 -8.63 3.73
C LEU A 14 -12.40 -10.13 3.95
N ASP A 15 -11.19 -10.65 3.69
CA ASP A 15 -10.87 -12.06 3.87
C ASP A 15 -10.64 -12.37 5.37
N PRO A 16 -11.39 -13.32 5.97
CA PRO A 16 -11.32 -13.62 7.40
C PRO A 16 -9.95 -14.10 7.89
N LEU A 17 -9.12 -14.67 7.00
CA LEU A 17 -7.78 -15.13 7.35
C LEU A 17 -6.72 -14.04 7.14
N ARG A 18 -7.13 -12.86 6.68
CA ARG A 18 -6.26 -11.74 6.30
C ARG A 18 -6.69 -10.47 6.99
N GLY A 19 -7.57 -9.67 6.40
CA GLY A 19 -7.96 -8.41 7.01
C GLY A 19 -9.01 -8.56 8.10
N ASP A 20 -9.85 -9.61 8.02
CA ASP A 20 -10.98 -9.84 8.91
C ASP A 20 -11.86 -8.59 9.12
N CYS A 21 -11.95 -7.76 8.08
CA CYS A 21 -12.75 -6.55 8.10
C CYS A 21 -14.16 -6.85 7.61
N GLU A 22 -15.14 -6.15 8.20
CA GLU A 22 -16.48 -6.06 7.65
C GLU A 22 -16.58 -4.82 6.74
N PRO A 23 -17.39 -4.87 5.66
CA PRO A 23 -17.58 -3.71 4.81
C PRO A 23 -18.38 -2.64 5.57
N ALA A 24 -17.77 -1.48 5.84
CA ALA A 24 -18.44 -0.36 6.49
C ALA A 24 -19.50 0.36 5.62
N LEU A 25 -19.66 -0.04 4.35
CA LEU A 25 -20.77 0.35 3.48
C LEU A 25 -20.82 -0.58 2.26
N GLY A 26 -21.99 -1.15 1.98
CA GLY A 26 -22.22 -1.98 0.79
C GLY A 26 -21.18 -3.10 0.66
N GLU A 27 -20.42 -3.10 -0.44
CA GLU A 27 -19.34 -4.07 -0.71
C GLU A 27 -17.95 -3.59 -0.21
N GLY A 28 -17.87 -2.48 0.51
CA GLY A 28 -16.62 -1.89 1.01
C GLY A 28 -15.72 -1.29 -0.08
N LEU A 29 -16.28 -0.96 -1.24
CA LEU A 29 -15.55 -0.41 -2.39
C LEU A 29 -16.38 0.61 -3.17
N LEU A 30 -15.82 1.80 -3.35
CA LEU A 30 -16.34 2.85 -4.23
C LEU A 30 -15.42 3.00 -5.45
N LEU A 31 -15.95 2.79 -6.66
CA LEU A 31 -15.20 2.92 -7.92
C LEU A 31 -15.76 4.05 -8.76
N ASN A 32 -14.86 4.86 -9.32
CA ASN A 32 -15.16 5.93 -10.28
C ASN A 32 -16.34 6.83 -9.86
N PRO A 33 -16.31 7.42 -8.64
CA PRO A 33 -17.36 8.31 -8.18
C PRO A 33 -17.56 9.47 -9.15
N LEU A 34 -18.81 9.86 -9.37
CA LEU A 34 -19.15 10.90 -10.34
C LEU A 34 -18.90 12.29 -9.78
N GLU A 35 -19.11 12.46 -8.47
CA GLU A 35 -19.08 13.75 -7.75
C GLU A 35 -18.35 13.62 -6.41
N ALA A 36 -17.73 14.71 -5.94
CA ALA A 36 -17.06 14.73 -4.63
C ALA A 36 -18.02 14.47 -3.45
N ASN A 37 -19.29 14.88 -3.59
CA ASN A 37 -20.32 14.66 -2.58
C ASN A 37 -20.66 13.16 -2.41
N GLU A 38 -20.51 12.36 -3.45
CA GLU A 38 -20.69 10.91 -3.36
C GLU A 38 -19.64 10.30 -2.42
N VAL A 39 -18.38 10.70 -2.59
CA VAL A 39 -17.28 10.28 -1.70
C VAL A 39 -17.54 10.75 -0.26
N ALA A 40 -17.98 11.99 -0.09
CA ALA A 40 -18.28 12.53 1.24
C ALA A 40 -19.44 11.79 1.93
N SER A 41 -20.50 11.43 1.19
CA SER A 41 -21.63 10.65 1.72
C SER A 41 -21.18 9.27 2.17
N VAL A 42 -20.48 8.55 1.29
CA VAL A 42 -19.98 7.19 1.56
C VAL A 42 -19.04 7.16 2.77
N LEU A 43 -18.14 8.14 2.87
CA LEU A 43 -17.28 8.26 4.05
C LEU A 43 -18.09 8.62 5.31
N GLY A 44 -19.10 9.48 5.19
CA GLY A 44 -20.00 9.79 6.30
C GLY A 44 -20.69 8.56 6.87
N GLU A 45 -21.27 7.74 6.00
CA GLU A 45 -21.95 6.49 6.36
C GLU A 45 -20.98 5.49 6.99
N ALA A 46 -19.80 5.29 6.39
CA ALA A 46 -18.78 4.39 6.93
C ALA A 46 -18.28 4.81 8.33
N PHE A 47 -18.10 6.11 8.56
CA PHE A 47 -17.73 6.64 9.88
C PHE A 47 -18.88 6.53 10.89
N GLU A 48 -20.13 6.72 10.45
CA GLU A 48 -21.30 6.54 11.30
C GLU A 48 -21.42 5.09 11.79
N GLU A 49 -21.30 4.12 10.87
CA GLU A 49 -21.37 2.70 11.19
C GLU A 49 -20.22 2.26 12.11
N ALA A 50 -18.98 2.59 11.76
CA ALA A 50 -17.81 2.27 12.59
C ALA A 50 -17.90 2.94 13.98
N SER A 51 -18.40 4.18 14.04
CA SER A 51 -18.60 4.88 15.32
C SER A 51 -19.69 4.25 16.17
N ALA A 52 -20.79 3.80 15.57
CA ALA A 52 -21.88 3.13 16.28
C ALA A 52 -21.42 1.78 16.84
N ALA A 53 -20.58 1.05 16.10
CA ALA A 53 -19.99 -0.21 16.53
C ALA A 53 -18.81 -0.03 17.52
N GLY A 54 -18.24 1.17 17.63
CA GLY A 54 -16.99 1.40 18.36
C GLY A 54 -15.79 0.68 17.74
N ALA A 55 -15.85 0.42 16.44
CA ALA A 55 -14.90 -0.39 15.69
C ALA A 55 -13.75 0.46 15.10
N PRO A 56 -12.57 -0.14 14.86
CA PRO A 56 -11.53 0.47 14.06
C PRO A 56 -12.00 0.61 12.59
N LEU A 57 -11.54 1.65 11.90
CA LEU A 57 -11.86 1.90 10.50
C LEU A 57 -10.60 1.87 9.63
N VAL A 58 -10.65 1.13 8.52
CA VAL A 58 -9.58 1.08 7.51
C VAL A 58 -10.10 1.69 6.20
N LEU A 59 -9.40 2.69 5.68
CA LEU A 59 -9.75 3.39 4.45
C LEU A 59 -8.62 3.32 3.41
N GLY A 60 -8.97 3.03 2.16
CA GLY A 60 -8.04 2.98 1.03
C GLY A 60 -8.39 3.99 -0.06
N PHE A 61 -7.46 4.89 -0.37
CA PHE A 61 -7.57 5.90 -1.43
C PHE A 61 -6.55 5.62 -2.53
N LEU A 62 -7.01 5.04 -3.64
CA LEU A 62 -6.15 4.67 -4.77
C LEU A 62 -6.54 5.52 -5.98
N GLY A 63 -5.65 6.40 -6.45
CA GLY A 63 -6.00 7.29 -7.55
C GLY A 63 -5.02 8.42 -7.81
N HIS A 64 -5.54 9.47 -8.43
CA HIS A 64 -4.79 10.70 -8.60
C HIS A 64 -4.82 11.51 -7.30
N GLY A 65 -3.71 12.17 -7.00
CA GLY A 65 -3.61 13.10 -5.88
C GLY A 65 -3.15 14.44 -6.41
N HIS A 66 -3.75 15.52 -5.91
CA HIS A 66 -3.33 16.87 -6.23
C HIS A 66 -3.10 17.66 -4.95
N VAL A 67 -1.91 18.23 -4.84
CA VAL A 67 -1.56 19.13 -3.73
C VAL A 67 -1.78 20.55 -4.24
N VAL A 68 -2.77 21.25 -3.68
CA VAL A 68 -3.06 22.65 -4.04
C VAL A 68 -2.12 23.59 -3.28
N ARG A 69 -1.94 23.32 -1.98
CA ARG A 69 -1.08 24.06 -1.04
C ARG A 69 -0.71 23.14 0.12
N GLU A 70 0.21 23.58 0.98
CA GLU A 70 0.52 22.87 2.22
C GLU A 70 -0.76 22.65 3.06
N GLY A 71 -1.02 21.40 3.44
CA GLY A 71 -2.22 21.03 4.20
C GLY A 71 -3.48 20.76 3.38
N GLU A 72 -3.46 20.94 2.05
CA GLU A 72 -4.63 20.70 1.18
C GLU A 72 -4.30 19.61 0.14
N PHE A 73 -4.92 18.44 0.31
CA PHE A 73 -4.76 17.28 -0.56
C PHE A 73 -6.11 16.93 -1.15
N LEU A 74 -6.27 17.28 -2.42
CA LEU A 74 -7.46 17.00 -3.18
C LEU A 74 -7.30 15.63 -3.85
N PHE A 75 -8.32 14.79 -3.66
CA PHE A 75 -8.47 13.51 -4.33
C PHE A 75 -9.52 13.67 -5.43
N PRO A 76 -9.11 13.87 -6.69
CA PRO A 76 -10.04 14.05 -7.80
C PRO A 76 -10.92 12.81 -7.96
N VAL A 77 -12.23 13.04 -8.07
CA VAL A 77 -13.20 11.96 -8.29
C VAL A 77 -13.21 11.49 -9.76
N ARG A 78 -12.72 12.34 -10.66
CA ARG A 78 -12.55 12.06 -12.09
C ARG A 78 -11.11 12.31 -12.54
N SER A 79 -10.83 12.02 -13.82
CA SER A 79 -9.60 12.40 -14.52
C SER A 79 -9.09 13.76 -14.05
N THR A 80 -7.78 13.88 -13.78
CA THR A 80 -7.14 15.08 -13.23
C THR A 80 -7.70 16.35 -13.87
N PRO A 81 -8.60 17.10 -13.20
CA PRO A 81 -9.21 18.28 -13.80
C PRO A 81 -8.15 19.38 -13.93
N GLU A 82 -8.27 20.25 -14.93
CA GLU A 82 -7.36 21.39 -15.11
C GLU A 82 -7.36 22.32 -13.88
N THR A 83 -8.47 22.36 -13.14
CA THR A 83 -8.56 23.07 -11.85
C THR A 83 -9.36 22.22 -10.86
N PRO A 84 -8.68 21.52 -9.94
CA PRO A 84 -9.34 20.80 -8.85
C PRO A 84 -10.08 21.76 -7.91
N GLY A 85 -11.27 21.37 -7.48
CA GLY A 85 -12.09 22.16 -6.54
C GLY A 85 -13.24 21.35 -5.94
N PRO A 86 -14.10 21.96 -5.11
CA PRO A 86 -15.10 21.25 -4.30
C PRO A 86 -16.10 20.38 -5.08
N GLY A 87 -16.35 20.69 -6.36
CA GLY A 87 -17.21 19.87 -7.22
C GLY A 87 -16.47 18.74 -7.95
N THR A 88 -15.14 18.77 -8.01
CA THR A 88 -14.32 17.89 -8.86
C THR A 88 -13.30 17.07 -8.08
N ALA A 89 -13.07 17.38 -6.81
CA ALA A 89 -12.17 16.66 -5.94
C ALA A 89 -12.63 16.73 -4.48
N PHE A 90 -12.40 15.63 -3.76
CA PHE A 90 -12.62 15.56 -2.32
C PHE A 90 -11.39 16.07 -1.58
N ASP A 91 -11.57 17.00 -0.63
CA ASP A 91 -10.51 17.37 0.30
C ASP A 91 -10.38 16.26 1.34
N LEU A 92 -9.44 15.35 1.08
CA LEU A 92 -9.20 14.17 1.90
C LEU A 92 -8.86 14.56 3.34
N LEU A 93 -8.13 15.64 3.50
CA LEU A 93 -7.55 16.02 4.77
C LEU A 93 -8.58 16.69 5.66
N SER A 94 -9.21 17.74 5.15
CA SER A 94 -10.27 18.45 5.89
C SER A 94 -11.47 17.54 6.13
N GLY A 95 -11.84 16.72 5.12
CA GLY A 95 -12.98 15.80 5.19
C GLY A 95 -12.82 14.74 6.27
N LEU A 96 -11.69 14.01 6.29
CA LEU A 96 -11.46 13.00 7.33
C LEU A 96 -11.31 13.62 8.72
N GLY A 97 -10.68 14.80 8.83
CA GLY A 97 -10.56 15.50 10.11
C GLY A 97 -11.93 15.91 10.69
N GLU A 98 -12.86 16.36 9.85
CA GLU A 98 -14.23 16.67 10.25
C GLU A 98 -15.02 15.42 10.64
N LEU A 99 -14.92 14.34 9.87
CA LEU A 99 -15.56 13.07 10.19
C LEU A 99 -15.06 12.51 11.51
N MET A 100 -13.75 12.53 11.76
CA MET A 100 -13.20 12.14 13.05
C MET A 100 -13.75 12.99 14.20
N ARG A 101 -13.86 14.31 14.06
CA ARG A 101 -14.44 15.16 15.12
C ARG A 101 -15.90 14.82 15.39
N ARG A 102 -16.69 14.59 14.33
CA ARG A 102 -18.12 14.29 14.42
C ARG A 102 -18.40 12.90 14.99
N HIS A 103 -17.60 11.91 14.60
CA HIS A 103 -17.83 10.51 14.90
C HIS A 103 -16.92 10.05 16.05
N GLY A 104 -17.38 10.34 17.27
CA GLY A 104 -16.74 10.05 18.56
C GLY A 104 -16.18 8.64 18.72
N GLY A 105 -16.93 7.63 18.22
CA GLY A 105 -16.71 6.22 18.48
C GLY A 105 -15.59 5.58 17.68
N VAL A 106 -15.14 6.20 16.57
CA VAL A 106 -13.97 5.71 15.82
C VAL A 106 -12.71 6.10 16.59
N ARG A 107 -12.18 5.14 17.36
CA ARG A 107 -10.97 5.32 18.17
C ARG A 107 -9.68 5.07 17.40
N GLU A 108 -9.78 4.28 16.34
CA GLU A 108 -8.65 3.87 15.50
C GLU A 108 -8.98 4.05 14.03
N LEU A 109 -8.11 4.75 13.31
CA LEU A 109 -8.24 4.99 11.87
C LEU A 109 -6.94 4.61 11.16
N THR A 110 -7.01 3.67 10.23
CA THR A 110 -5.91 3.37 9.30
C THR A 110 -6.25 3.88 7.91
N VAL A 111 -5.40 4.75 7.35
CA VAL A 111 -5.57 5.33 6.02
C VAL A 111 -4.42 4.91 5.12
N VAL A 112 -4.75 4.26 4.00
CA VAL A 112 -3.81 3.89 2.94
C VAL A 112 -4.05 4.77 1.73
N VAL A 113 -3.02 5.51 1.28
CA VAL A 113 -3.12 6.43 0.13
C VAL A 113 -2.11 6.03 -0.95
N ASP A 114 -2.59 5.52 -2.08
CA ASP A 114 -1.78 5.37 -3.29
C ASP A 114 -2.13 6.43 -4.32
N ALA A 115 -1.52 7.60 -4.16
CA ALA A 115 -1.69 8.73 -5.05
C ALA A 115 -0.38 9.52 -5.20
N CYS A 116 -0.19 10.16 -6.35
CA CYS A 116 0.97 11.04 -6.59
C CYS A 116 0.99 12.19 -5.56
N LEU A 117 2.19 12.64 -5.17
CA LEU A 117 2.39 13.77 -4.26
C LEU A 117 1.78 13.59 -2.84
N SER A 118 1.25 12.40 -2.53
CA SER A 118 0.61 12.09 -1.25
C SER A 118 1.54 12.17 -0.05
N GLY A 119 2.86 11.99 -0.24
CA GLY A 119 3.84 11.97 0.84
C GLY A 119 3.86 13.22 1.71
N TYR A 120 4.37 14.33 1.18
CA TYR A 120 4.57 15.55 1.95
C TYR A 120 3.25 16.18 2.41
N ALA A 121 2.27 16.29 1.52
CA ALA A 121 1.00 16.94 1.86
C ALA A 121 0.20 16.15 2.91
N ALA A 122 0.15 14.81 2.81
CA ALA A 122 -0.57 14.01 3.79
C ALA A 122 0.19 13.92 5.13
N LEU A 123 1.53 13.90 5.15
CA LEU A 123 2.32 13.95 6.39
C LEU A 123 2.11 15.28 7.14
N PHE A 124 2.23 16.42 6.45
CA PHE A 124 2.04 17.74 7.07
C PHE A 124 0.60 17.96 7.55
N ALA A 125 -0.38 17.44 6.82
CA ALA A 125 -1.77 17.56 7.22
C ALA A 125 -2.19 16.59 8.31
N ALA A 126 -1.60 15.39 8.35
CA ALA A 126 -1.80 14.48 9.47
C ALA A 126 -1.37 15.16 10.79
N GLN A 127 -0.36 16.04 10.77
CA GLN A 127 0.00 16.87 11.94
C GLN A 127 -1.15 17.78 12.42
N GLN A 128 -2.03 18.25 11.53
CA GLN A 128 -3.21 19.02 11.90
C GLN A 128 -4.32 18.15 12.50
N TRP A 129 -4.43 16.88 12.08
CA TRP A 129 -5.33 15.90 12.71
C TRP A 129 -4.86 15.49 14.11
N PHE A 130 -3.56 15.49 14.33
CA PHE A 130 -2.97 15.06 15.61
C PHE A 130 -3.38 15.96 16.76
N GLY A 131 -3.57 17.27 16.55
CA GLY A 131 -3.99 18.19 17.63
C GLY A 131 -5.31 17.77 18.32
N PRO A 132 -6.41 17.57 17.58
CA PRO A 132 -7.66 17.05 18.16
C PRO A 132 -7.58 15.59 18.65
N ALA A 133 -6.78 14.74 17.99
CA ALA A 133 -6.60 13.35 18.40
C ALA A 133 -5.85 13.22 19.74
N MET A 134 -4.90 14.14 20.03
CA MET A 134 -4.19 14.27 21.31
C MET A 134 -5.12 14.46 22.50
N GLN A 135 -6.25 15.13 22.31
CA GLN A 135 -7.18 15.44 23.40
C GLN A 135 -8.18 14.30 23.65
N THR A 136 -8.27 13.34 22.73
CA THR A 136 -9.33 12.33 22.69
C THR A 136 -8.83 10.89 22.79
N GLY A 137 -7.51 10.68 22.92
CA GLY A 137 -6.93 9.34 23.07
C GLY A 137 -7.03 8.47 21.81
N ARG A 138 -7.17 9.09 20.64
CA ARG A 138 -7.39 8.38 19.36
C ARG A 138 -6.08 8.00 18.69
N ARG A 139 -6.11 6.92 17.93
CA ARG A 139 -4.99 6.42 17.14
C ARG A 139 -5.24 6.59 15.65
N ILE A 140 -4.25 7.13 14.95
CA ILE A 140 -4.30 7.33 13.50
C ILE A 140 -3.03 6.75 12.89
N GLU A 141 -3.20 5.86 11.93
CA GLU A 141 -2.12 5.28 11.13
C GLU A 141 -2.31 5.73 9.67
N LEU A 142 -1.28 6.34 9.09
CA LEU A 142 -1.29 6.78 7.70
C LEU A 142 -0.15 6.10 6.95
N LEU A 143 -0.46 5.48 5.82
CA LEU A 143 0.49 4.85 4.90
C LEU A 143 0.32 5.43 3.50
N THR A 144 1.36 6.04 2.94
CA THR A 144 1.29 6.67 1.61
C THR A 144 2.31 6.09 0.64
N SER A 145 2.01 6.15 -0.66
CA SER A 145 2.84 5.52 -1.70
C SER A 145 4.07 6.31 -2.15
N SER A 146 4.21 7.57 -1.75
CA SER A 146 5.32 8.43 -2.19
C SER A 146 5.83 9.34 -1.08
N ASP A 147 7.03 9.87 -1.26
CA ASP A 147 7.67 10.94 -0.50
C ASP A 147 7.42 12.31 -1.15
N GLY A 148 6.29 12.50 -1.84
CA GLY A 148 6.01 13.70 -2.63
C GLY A 148 6.52 13.63 -4.07
N ARG A 149 6.96 12.46 -4.55
CA ARG A 149 7.23 12.19 -5.96
C ARG A 149 5.99 11.61 -6.67
N VAL A 150 6.07 11.53 -8.00
CA VAL A 150 5.04 10.86 -8.82
C VAL A 150 4.98 9.37 -8.45
N SER A 151 3.77 8.89 -8.17
CA SER A 151 3.49 7.49 -7.93
C SER A 151 3.32 6.76 -9.27
N TYR A 152 4.20 5.80 -9.56
CA TYR A 152 4.24 5.13 -10.86
C TYR A 152 3.51 3.79 -10.82
N GLY A 153 2.50 3.64 -11.66
CA GLY A 153 1.94 2.34 -12.06
C GLY A 153 1.41 1.47 -10.91
N LEU A 154 1.01 2.08 -9.79
CA LEU A 154 0.49 1.40 -8.60
C LEU A 154 1.45 0.34 -8.04
N GLN A 155 2.77 0.57 -8.16
CA GLN A 155 3.76 -0.37 -7.61
C GLN A 155 3.57 -0.55 -6.11
N PHE A 156 3.23 0.53 -5.39
CA PHE A 156 2.88 0.49 -3.98
C PHE A 156 1.67 -0.42 -3.70
N SER A 157 0.50 -0.17 -4.30
CA SER A 157 -0.68 -1.02 -4.09
C SER A 157 -0.41 -2.48 -4.47
N GLY A 158 0.27 -2.73 -5.59
CA GLY A 158 0.63 -4.08 -6.02
C GLY A 158 1.60 -4.79 -5.04
N ALA A 159 2.56 -4.05 -4.47
CA ALA A 159 3.47 -4.58 -3.46
C ALA A 159 2.75 -4.83 -2.12
N LEU A 160 1.83 -3.94 -1.74
CA LEU A 160 1.01 -4.07 -0.54
C LEU A 160 0.06 -5.26 -0.61
N ASN A 161 -0.73 -5.37 -1.68
CA ASN A 161 -1.59 -6.53 -1.95
C ASN A 161 -0.77 -7.82 -2.01
N GLY A 162 0.45 -7.74 -2.57
CA GLY A 162 1.41 -8.83 -2.55
C GLY A 162 1.76 -9.29 -1.13
N LEU A 163 2.06 -8.34 -0.24
CA LEU A 163 2.42 -8.60 1.15
C LEU A 163 1.24 -9.17 1.95
N ILE A 164 0.05 -8.56 1.90
CA ILE A 164 -1.13 -9.03 2.65
C ILE A 164 -1.51 -10.45 2.20
N ARG A 165 -1.49 -10.70 0.89
CA ARG A 165 -1.84 -12.01 0.34
C ARG A 165 -0.91 -13.15 0.77
N GLN A 166 0.39 -12.86 0.86
CA GLN A 166 1.44 -13.88 0.98
C GLN A 166 2.06 -13.94 2.37
N GLY A 167 1.93 -12.86 3.15
CA GLY A 167 2.62 -12.70 4.42
C GLY A 167 4.12 -12.50 4.24
N ASP A 168 4.79 -12.28 5.36
CA ASP A 168 6.24 -12.22 5.43
C ASP A 168 6.69 -12.71 6.81
N VAL A 169 7.39 -13.85 6.85
CA VAL A 169 7.85 -14.48 8.11
C VAL A 169 8.74 -13.55 8.93
N ARG A 170 9.33 -12.51 8.31
CA ARG A 170 10.20 -11.54 8.99
C ARG A 170 9.42 -10.50 9.78
N LEU A 171 8.12 -10.36 9.51
CA LEU A 171 7.21 -9.46 10.23
C LEU A 171 6.53 -10.20 11.39
N GLY A 172 5.86 -9.45 12.26
CA GLY A 172 5.04 -10.02 13.33
C GLY A 172 3.80 -10.73 12.81
N GLN A 173 3.04 -11.38 13.69
CA GLN A 173 1.76 -12.03 13.36
C GLN A 173 0.72 -11.04 12.84
N ILE A 174 0.89 -9.76 13.16
CA ILE A 174 0.03 -8.65 12.74
C ILE A 174 0.83 -7.70 11.85
N LEU A 175 0.26 -7.32 10.71
CA LEU A 175 0.86 -6.38 9.77
C LEU A 175 0.58 -4.94 10.21
N ARG A 176 1.51 -4.38 10.99
CA ARG A 176 1.49 -2.98 11.42
C ARG A 176 2.09 -2.04 10.37
N THR A 177 1.61 -0.81 10.32
CA THR A 177 1.91 0.19 9.28
C THR A 177 3.41 0.41 9.06
N ARG A 178 4.19 0.62 10.12
CA ARG A 178 5.62 0.91 10.02
C ARG A 178 6.45 -0.29 9.49
N PRO A 179 6.30 -1.52 10.03
CA PRO A 179 6.92 -2.71 9.42
C PRO A 179 6.47 -2.97 7.97
N VAL A 180 5.18 -2.77 7.68
CA VAL A 180 4.63 -2.90 6.32
C VAL A 180 5.31 -1.93 5.37
N ARG A 181 5.46 -0.65 5.74
CA ARG A 181 6.17 0.36 4.95
C ARG A 181 7.57 -0.11 4.53
N GLN A 182 8.36 -0.59 5.48
CA GLN A 182 9.73 -1.09 5.23
C GLN A 182 9.73 -2.30 4.28
N ALA A 183 8.83 -3.26 4.51
CA ALA A 183 8.73 -4.45 3.69
C ALA A 183 8.24 -4.15 2.26
N VAL A 184 7.33 -3.18 2.10
CA VAL A 184 6.84 -2.71 0.82
C VAL A 184 7.92 -1.93 0.08
N GLU A 185 8.60 -0.99 0.74
CA GLU A 185 9.69 -0.19 0.18
C GLU A 185 10.77 -1.05 -0.48
N ALA A 186 11.17 -2.16 0.15
CA ALA A 186 12.15 -3.10 -0.40
C ALA A 186 11.73 -3.75 -1.73
N ARG A 187 10.46 -3.65 -2.12
CA ARG A 187 9.88 -4.19 -3.36
C ARG A 187 9.65 -3.10 -4.42
N LEU A 188 9.86 -1.83 -4.07
CA LEU A 188 9.62 -0.68 -4.94
C LEU A 188 10.91 -0.25 -5.64
N THR A 189 10.77 0.30 -6.86
CA THR A 189 11.91 0.76 -7.66
C THR A 189 11.99 2.27 -7.84
N ARG A 190 10.84 2.95 -7.73
CA ARG A 190 10.70 4.39 -8.03
C ARG A 190 9.80 5.13 -7.04
N GLN A 191 9.50 4.51 -5.90
CA GLN A 191 8.59 5.03 -4.89
C GLN A 191 9.21 4.80 -3.50
N VAL A 192 9.07 5.81 -2.64
CA VAL A 192 9.51 5.77 -1.25
C VAL A 192 8.27 5.96 -0.37
N PRO A 193 7.65 4.87 0.11
CA PRO A 193 6.43 4.97 0.88
C PRO A 193 6.69 5.58 2.25
N GLN A 194 5.75 6.38 2.72
CA GLN A 194 5.82 7.02 4.03
C GLN A 194 4.80 6.39 4.97
N ALA A 195 5.14 6.34 6.26
CA ALA A 195 4.20 5.96 7.30
C ALA A 195 4.28 6.95 8.45
N THR A 196 3.12 7.37 8.94
CA THR A 196 3.01 8.16 10.16
C THR A 196 2.04 7.47 11.09
N SER A 197 2.47 7.30 12.34
CA SER A 197 1.66 6.72 13.39
C SER A 197 1.47 7.78 14.46
N TYR A 198 0.25 7.93 14.91
CA TYR A 198 -0.11 8.85 15.97
C TYR A 198 -0.92 8.13 17.03
N ASP A 199 -0.52 8.33 18.28
CA ASP A 199 -1.18 7.78 19.46
C ASP A 199 -1.52 8.95 20.40
N GLY A 200 -2.82 9.09 20.67
CA GLY A 200 -3.45 10.07 21.55
C GLY A 200 -2.92 10.14 22.98
N GLY A 201 -2.02 9.23 23.40
CA GLY A 201 -1.43 9.23 24.73
C GLY A 201 -2.42 8.95 25.87
N GLY A 202 -3.62 8.50 25.52
CA GLY A 202 -4.72 8.24 26.45
C GLY A 202 -4.58 6.93 27.20
N GLY A 203 -3.42 6.65 27.81
CA GLY A 203 -3.25 5.62 28.84
C GLY A 203 -3.87 4.25 28.57
N ALA A 204 -4.10 3.87 27.32
CA ALA A 204 -4.44 2.49 27.01
C ALA A 204 -3.22 1.66 27.40
N PRO A 205 -3.40 0.55 28.14
CA PRO A 205 -2.30 -0.31 28.54
C PRO A 205 -1.49 -0.70 27.30
N GLN A 206 -0.25 -1.16 27.49
CA GLN A 206 0.50 -1.83 26.43
C GLN A 206 -0.42 -2.84 25.71
N ASP A 207 -0.93 -2.45 24.53
CA ASP A 207 -1.99 -3.07 23.72
C ASP A 207 -3.29 -3.51 24.45
N PRO A 208 -4.41 -2.80 24.21
CA PRO A 208 -5.67 -3.48 23.90
C PRO A 208 -6.24 -3.08 22.52
N TYR A 209 -5.53 -2.23 21.79
CA TYR A 209 -5.96 -1.60 20.53
C TYR A 209 -4.82 -1.72 19.50
N ASP A 210 -4.72 -2.92 18.94
CA ASP A 210 -3.73 -3.30 17.94
C ASP A 210 -4.12 -2.74 16.57
N THR A 211 -3.87 -1.46 16.31
CA THR A 211 -4.14 -0.93 14.95
C THR A 211 -3.34 -1.72 13.93
N TRP A 212 -4.05 -2.52 13.14
CA TRP A 212 -3.49 -3.43 12.17
C TRP A 212 -4.06 -3.19 10.79
N LEU A 213 -3.22 -3.42 9.78
CA LEU A 213 -3.68 -3.41 8.41
C LEU A 213 -4.30 -4.77 8.03
N ALA A 214 -3.71 -5.87 8.51
CA ALA A 214 -4.16 -7.24 8.31
C ALA A 214 -3.39 -8.21 9.20
N HIS A 215 -3.90 -9.42 9.36
CA HIS A 215 -3.17 -10.59 9.84
C HIS A 215 -2.06 -10.99 8.85
N ASN A 216 -0.92 -11.41 9.41
CA ASN A 216 0.19 -11.91 8.62
C ASN A 216 0.01 -13.41 8.36
N VAL A 217 -0.46 -13.75 7.16
CA VAL A 217 -0.71 -15.13 6.76
C VAL A 217 0.51 -16.05 6.82
N ALA A 218 1.73 -15.52 6.97
CA ALA A 218 2.91 -16.33 7.22
C ALA A 218 2.80 -17.16 8.52
N TYR A 219 1.95 -16.72 9.45
CA TYR A 219 1.65 -17.35 10.73
C TYR A 219 0.23 -17.95 10.78
N GLU A 220 -0.49 -17.95 9.65
CA GLU A 220 -1.83 -18.54 9.56
C GLU A 220 -1.73 -19.99 9.10
N ARG A 221 -2.26 -20.93 9.90
CA ARG A 221 -2.13 -22.38 9.68
C ARG A 221 -2.76 -22.82 8.38
N GLU A 222 -3.87 -22.20 8.00
CA GLU A 222 -4.59 -22.54 6.77
C GLU A 222 -3.84 -22.09 5.51
N LEU A 223 -2.93 -21.11 5.64
CA LEU A 223 -2.29 -20.45 4.50
C LEU A 223 -0.77 -20.63 4.46
N SER A 224 -0.16 -21.10 5.54
CA SER A 224 1.28 -21.31 5.69
C SER A 224 1.58 -22.72 6.18
N VAL A 225 2.37 -23.47 5.38
CA VAL A 225 2.82 -24.83 5.73
C VAL A 225 3.71 -24.90 6.97
N LEU A 226 4.29 -23.76 7.39
CA LEU A 226 5.11 -23.66 8.60
C LEU A 226 4.28 -23.33 9.83
N ALA A 227 3.21 -22.54 9.64
CA ALA A 227 2.34 -22.13 10.74
C ALA A 227 1.59 -23.34 11.31
N GLY A 228 1.69 -23.55 12.62
CA GLY A 228 1.09 -24.69 13.30
C GLY A 228 1.78 -26.03 13.09
N SER A 229 2.91 -26.06 12.37
CA SER A 229 3.72 -27.27 12.26
C SER A 229 4.41 -27.59 13.60
N VAL A 230 4.67 -28.88 13.86
CA VAL A 230 5.38 -29.31 15.08
C VAL A 230 6.76 -28.66 15.22
N ASP A 231 7.37 -28.32 14.08
CA ASP A 231 8.69 -27.70 14.00
C ASP A 231 8.64 -26.17 13.86
N GLU A 232 7.47 -25.52 13.98
CA GLU A 232 7.31 -24.07 13.78
C GLU A 232 8.31 -23.27 14.63
N SER A 233 8.42 -23.63 15.91
CA SER A 233 9.32 -23.00 16.88
C SER A 233 10.80 -23.12 16.52
N VAL A 234 11.15 -24.13 15.71
CA VAL A 234 12.52 -24.39 15.25
C VAL A 234 12.76 -23.74 13.89
N LEU A 235 11.77 -23.73 13.00
CA LEU A 235 11.93 -23.34 11.59
C LEU A 235 11.66 -21.85 11.33
N ILE A 236 10.68 -21.23 12.00
CA ILE A 236 10.36 -19.82 11.75
C ILE A 236 11.46 -18.86 12.24
N PRO A 237 12.00 -18.97 13.47
CA PRO A 237 13.03 -18.04 13.95
C PRO A 237 14.25 -17.90 13.05
N PRO A 238 14.90 -18.97 12.53
CA PRO A 238 16.03 -18.83 11.63
C PRO A 238 15.63 -18.24 10.27
N LEU A 239 14.39 -18.46 9.80
CA LEU A 239 13.90 -17.91 8.54
C LEU A 239 13.66 -16.40 8.58
N ARG A 240 13.48 -15.81 9.77
CA ARG A 240 13.35 -14.34 9.95
C ARG A 240 14.58 -13.57 9.49
N TYR A 241 15.75 -14.11 9.77
CA TYR A 241 17.03 -13.47 9.41
C TYR A 241 17.67 -14.10 8.19
N PHE A 242 17.00 -15.07 7.58
CA PHE A 242 17.51 -15.76 6.40
C PHE A 242 17.65 -14.80 5.21
N GLN A 243 18.91 -14.65 4.77
CA GLN A 243 19.28 -13.96 3.54
C GLN A 243 19.46 -15.00 2.44
N PRO A 244 18.66 -14.97 1.36
CA PRO A 244 18.76 -15.94 0.29
C PRO A 244 20.16 -15.87 -0.37
N PRO A 245 20.91 -16.98 -0.42
CA PRO A 245 22.17 -17.03 -1.15
C PRO A 245 21.93 -16.91 -2.66
N ALA A 246 22.96 -16.59 -3.45
CA ALA A 246 22.83 -16.37 -4.90
C ALA A 246 22.32 -17.64 -5.62
N GLU A 247 22.72 -18.80 -5.11
CA GLU A 247 22.41 -20.15 -5.56
C GLU A 247 20.94 -20.53 -5.27
N MET A 248 20.24 -19.80 -4.38
CA MET A 248 18.82 -20.04 -4.10
C MET A 248 17.97 -20.01 -5.38
N ARG A 249 18.35 -19.19 -6.37
CA ARG A 249 17.64 -19.11 -7.63
C ARG A 249 17.70 -20.43 -8.42
N GLU A 250 18.88 -21.04 -8.46
CA GLU A 250 19.08 -22.33 -9.12
C GLU A 250 18.32 -23.43 -8.39
N PHE A 251 18.32 -23.39 -7.05
CA PHE A 251 17.55 -24.31 -6.23
C PHE A 251 16.03 -24.18 -6.48
N VAL A 252 15.48 -22.96 -6.50
CA VAL A 252 14.07 -22.72 -6.81
C VAL A 252 13.72 -23.18 -8.23
N GLU A 253 14.59 -22.96 -9.22
CA GLU A 253 14.37 -23.45 -10.58
C GLU A 253 14.44 -24.98 -10.66
N ALA A 254 15.35 -25.63 -9.94
CA ALA A 254 15.42 -27.08 -9.86
C ALA A 254 14.13 -27.66 -9.27
N VAL A 255 13.63 -27.09 -8.17
CA VAL A 255 12.37 -27.51 -7.51
C VAL A 255 11.16 -27.31 -8.42
N ARG A 256 11.14 -26.28 -9.26
CA ARG A 256 10.05 -26.07 -10.22
C ARG A 256 10.06 -27.03 -11.40
N ARG A 257 11.24 -27.41 -11.88
CA ARG A 257 11.40 -28.25 -13.08
C ARG A 257 11.28 -29.73 -12.78
N ASN A 258 11.64 -30.14 -11.57
CA ASN A 258 11.73 -31.54 -11.20
C ASN A 258 10.73 -31.86 -10.10
N ARG A 259 10.05 -33.00 -10.24
CA ARG A 259 9.16 -33.52 -9.20
C ARG A 259 9.90 -33.83 -7.89
N THR A 260 11.17 -34.21 -7.98
CA THR A 260 12.01 -34.57 -6.85
C THR A 260 13.35 -33.86 -6.95
N VAL A 261 13.77 -33.19 -5.88
CA VAL A 261 15.08 -32.55 -5.77
C VAL A 261 15.73 -33.01 -4.48
N ALA A 262 16.93 -33.58 -4.56
CA ALA A 262 17.72 -33.94 -3.39
C ALA A 262 18.59 -32.75 -2.96
N VAL A 263 18.52 -32.37 -1.68
CA VAL A 263 19.38 -31.34 -1.08
C VAL A 263 20.51 -32.03 -0.33
N LEU A 264 21.70 -32.04 -0.93
CA LEU A 264 22.89 -32.70 -0.38
C LEU A 264 23.83 -31.69 0.26
N GLY A 265 24.54 -32.10 1.31
CA GLY A 265 25.50 -31.25 2.03
C GLY A 265 25.89 -31.83 3.38
N THR A 266 27.03 -31.42 3.91
CA THR A 266 27.54 -31.84 5.22
C THR A 266 26.68 -31.33 6.38
N MET A 267 26.90 -31.83 7.58
CA MET A 267 26.25 -31.31 8.79
C MET A 267 26.55 -29.81 8.94
N GLY A 268 25.55 -29.01 9.33
CA GLY A 268 25.70 -27.55 9.49
C GLY A 268 25.63 -26.75 8.18
N SER A 269 25.50 -27.38 7.01
CA SER A 269 25.47 -26.67 5.72
C SER A 269 24.16 -25.92 5.41
N GLY A 270 23.24 -25.79 6.38
CA GLY A 270 21.99 -25.06 6.20
C GLY A 270 20.90 -25.73 5.36
N LYS A 271 20.98 -27.05 5.11
CA LYS A 271 20.01 -27.79 4.25
C LYS A 271 18.56 -27.59 4.67
N THR A 272 18.28 -27.74 5.97
CA THR A 272 16.94 -27.56 6.53
C THR A 272 16.46 -26.12 6.30
N THR A 273 17.31 -25.14 6.58
CA THR A 273 17.00 -23.73 6.34
C THR A 273 16.72 -23.46 4.86
N LEU A 274 17.51 -24.03 3.94
CA LEU A 274 17.30 -23.89 2.50
C LEU A 274 15.98 -24.52 2.03
N ALA A 275 15.67 -25.72 2.52
CA ALA A 275 14.42 -26.41 2.21
C ALA A 275 13.21 -25.64 2.76
N CYS A 276 13.26 -25.20 4.02
CA CYS A 276 12.19 -24.44 4.66
C CYS A 276 12.05 -23.03 4.09
N ALA A 277 13.12 -22.46 3.51
CA ALA A 277 13.02 -21.20 2.79
C ALA A 277 12.10 -21.30 1.56
N LEU A 278 11.86 -22.49 1.00
CA LEU A 278 10.86 -22.67 -0.06
C LEU A 278 9.44 -22.38 0.41
N CYS A 279 9.16 -22.44 1.72
CA CYS A 279 7.87 -22.04 2.26
C CYS A 279 7.64 -20.51 2.18
N ARG A 280 8.71 -19.73 1.95
CA ARG A 280 8.63 -18.28 1.72
C ARG A 280 8.25 -17.99 0.27
N ARG A 281 6.95 -17.77 0.03
CA ARG A 281 6.38 -17.57 -1.33
C ARG A 281 7.03 -16.43 -2.11
N GLU A 282 7.59 -15.42 -1.44
CA GLU A 282 8.33 -14.33 -2.08
C GLU A 282 9.63 -14.80 -2.76
N LEU A 283 10.24 -15.89 -2.28
CA LEU A 283 11.40 -16.53 -2.92
C LEU A 283 10.99 -17.35 -4.14
N LEU A 284 9.74 -17.82 -4.16
CA LEU A 284 9.15 -18.57 -5.26
C LEU A 284 8.50 -17.68 -6.32
N ARG A 285 8.73 -16.36 -6.35
CA ARG A 285 8.25 -15.51 -7.44
C ARG A 285 9.24 -15.49 -8.60
N ARG A 286 8.76 -15.66 -9.84
CA ARG A 286 9.55 -15.31 -11.03
C ARG A 286 9.74 -13.80 -11.02
N ARG A 287 10.99 -13.31 -10.90
CA ARG A 287 11.27 -11.92 -11.26
C ARG A 287 10.89 -11.74 -12.73
N ARG A 288 10.04 -10.76 -13.04
CA ARG A 288 9.94 -10.28 -14.43
C ARG A 288 11.33 -9.75 -14.81
N PRO A 289 11.86 -10.08 -16.00
CA PRO A 289 13.14 -9.56 -16.44
C PRO A 289 13.12 -8.03 -16.39
N THR A 290 14.07 -7.45 -15.67
CA THR A 290 14.35 -6.01 -15.71
C THR A 290 14.84 -5.68 -17.10
N VAL A 291 14.01 -5.00 -17.89
CA VAL A 291 14.46 -4.43 -19.18
C VAL A 291 15.54 -3.40 -18.85
N PRO A 292 16.79 -3.57 -19.35
CA PRO A 292 17.84 -2.59 -19.13
C PRO A 292 17.46 -1.27 -19.82
N ARG A 293 17.66 -0.16 -19.11
CA ARG A 293 17.50 1.19 -19.66
C ARG A 293 18.46 1.36 -20.85
N PRO A 294 18.03 1.95 -21.98
CA PRO A 294 18.99 2.50 -22.92
C PRO A 294 19.77 3.61 -22.21
N SER A 295 21.09 3.47 -22.19
CA SER A 295 22.01 4.52 -21.76
C SER A 295 21.77 5.76 -22.59
N ALA A 296 21.61 6.91 -21.95
CA ALA A 296 21.62 8.20 -22.63
C ALA A 296 23.03 8.41 -23.23
N GLY A 297 23.19 8.00 -24.48
CA GLY A 297 24.36 8.25 -25.30
C GLY A 297 24.28 9.65 -25.89
N SER A 298 25.22 10.47 -25.48
CA SER A 298 25.62 11.72 -26.13
C SER A 298 25.82 11.55 -27.64
N SER A 299 25.16 12.37 -28.45
CA SER A 299 25.75 12.90 -29.68
C SER A 299 25.11 14.24 -30.03
N ALA A 300 25.86 15.31 -29.77
CA ALA A 300 25.67 16.59 -30.44
C ALA A 300 26.09 16.44 -31.90
N SER A 301 25.23 16.88 -32.83
CA SER A 301 25.68 17.38 -34.12
C SER A 301 24.70 18.44 -34.66
N THR A 302 25.33 19.55 -35.04
CA THR A 302 24.87 20.85 -35.53
C THR A 302 23.84 20.81 -36.68
N PRO A 303 22.92 21.79 -36.78
CA PRO A 303 21.93 21.87 -37.87
C PRO A 303 22.50 22.62 -39.10
N PRO A 304 22.00 22.37 -40.34
CA PRO A 304 22.16 23.31 -41.43
C PRO A 304 20.93 24.22 -41.57
N ALA A 305 21.21 25.43 -42.05
CA ALA A 305 20.34 26.59 -42.12
C ALA A 305 19.48 26.65 -43.39
N GLY A 306 18.17 26.93 -43.19
CA GLY A 306 17.24 27.71 -44.05
C GLY A 306 16.90 27.24 -45.49
N PRO A 307 15.95 27.90 -46.19
CA PRO A 307 15.01 28.96 -45.80
C PRO A 307 13.54 28.68 -46.30
N PRO A 308 12.65 29.68 -46.48
CA PRO A 308 11.55 30.00 -45.58
C PRO A 308 10.14 29.55 -46.06
N ALA A 309 9.21 29.58 -45.11
CA ALA A 309 7.79 29.33 -45.29
C ALA A 309 7.12 30.25 -46.32
N ARG A 310 6.35 29.64 -47.24
CA ARG A 310 5.34 30.34 -48.05
C ARG A 310 4.01 30.37 -47.30
N CYS A 311 3.53 31.59 -47.14
CA CYS A 311 2.18 31.96 -46.74
C CYS A 311 1.15 31.43 -47.77
N GLY A 312 0.02 30.89 -47.31
CA GLY A 312 -1.06 30.42 -48.17
C GLY A 312 -2.36 30.24 -47.37
N ARG A 313 -3.18 31.30 -47.36
CA ARG A 313 -4.56 31.35 -46.87
C ARG A 313 -5.40 30.21 -47.47
N CYS A 314 -6.43 29.75 -46.74
CA CYS A 314 -7.81 29.55 -47.24
C CYS A 314 -8.73 28.97 -46.15
N CYS A 315 -9.56 29.84 -45.57
CA CYS A 315 -10.98 29.59 -45.32
C CYS A 315 -11.76 30.29 -46.47
N PRO A 316 -13.08 30.10 -46.71
CA PRO A 316 -14.10 29.35 -45.94
C PRO A 316 -15.11 28.56 -46.82
N THR A 317 -16.22 28.11 -46.19
CA THR A 317 -17.52 27.58 -46.70
C THR A 317 -17.53 26.10 -47.10
N ARG A 318 -18.44 25.24 -46.64
CA ARG A 318 -19.81 25.38 -46.11
C ARG A 318 -20.02 24.56 -44.84
#